data_AF-A0A0C1BXR6-F1
#
_entry.id   AF-A0A0C1BXR6-F1
#
_cell.length_a   1.000
_cell.length_b   1.000
_cell.length_c   1.000
_cell.angle_alpha   90.00
_cell.angle_beta   90.00
_cell.angle_gamma   90.00
#
_symmetry.space_group_name_H-M   'P 1'
#
loop_
_entity.id
_entity.type
_entity.pdbx_description
1 polymer ?
#
loop_
_entity_poly.entity_id
_entity_poly.type
_entity_poly.pdbx_seq_one_letter_code
_entity_poly.pdbx_strand_id
1 'polypeptide(L)'
;MAVASFDMLEKLKKQEKLDMLAGRVTAIEIENAETLNVTVRTAEKSLQIPVNYVVKCTGPEYQIQKQPNPLIQNLHQKGMALWDTLGMGLALSPHGYIQGNVPGKIYALGALLLGEKLETTAVPEIRKEAFAIAQKLLHKFHLIN
;
A
#
# COMPACT_ATOMS: atom_id res chain seq x y z
N MET A 1 6.63 22.79 7.60
CA MET A 1 6.30 22.24 6.26
C MET A 1 4.87 22.56 5.82
N ALA A 2 3.86 22.44 6.69
CA ALA A 2 2.46 22.72 6.35
C ALA A 2 2.19 24.16 5.87
N VAL A 3 2.75 25.17 6.53
CA VAL A 3 2.57 26.60 6.17
C VAL A 3 3.10 26.90 4.76
N ALA A 4 4.32 26.43 4.44
CA ALA A 4 4.91 26.63 3.12
C ALA A 4 4.11 25.95 1.98
N SER A 5 3.46 24.81 2.26
CA SER A 5 2.63 24.12 1.26
C SER A 5 1.32 24.89 1.01
N PHE A 6 0.72 25.43 2.07
CA PHE A 6 -0.46 26.27 1.97
C PHE A 6 -0.19 27.53 1.15
N ASP A 7 0.88 28.25 1.46
CA ASP A 7 1.25 29.48 0.74
C ASP A 7 1.50 29.22 -0.76
N MET A 8 2.11 28.08 -1.09
CA MET A 8 2.34 27.67 -2.48
C MET A 8 1.04 27.38 -3.22
N LEU A 9 0.12 26.63 -2.60
CA LEU A 9 -1.19 26.32 -3.21
C LEU A 9 -2.00 27.60 -3.45
N GLU A 10 -2.03 28.51 -2.48
CA GLU A 10 -2.72 29.80 -2.62
C GLU A 10 -2.10 30.67 -3.72
N LYS A 11 -0.77 30.67 -3.85
CA LYS A 11 -0.09 31.36 -4.96
C LYS A 11 -0.48 30.77 -6.31
N LEU A 12 -0.51 29.44 -6.46
CA LEU A 12 -0.86 28.78 -7.72
C LEU A 12 -2.33 29.02 -8.10
N LYS A 13 -3.26 29.00 -7.13
CA LYS A 13 -4.66 29.37 -7.35
C LYS A 13 -4.81 30.80 -7.86
N LYS A 14 -4.16 31.77 -7.18
CA LYS A 14 -4.19 33.19 -7.60
C LYS A 14 -3.60 33.43 -8.99
N GLN A 15 -2.73 32.54 -9.45
CA GLN A 15 -2.13 32.58 -10.79
C GLN A 15 -2.92 31.77 -11.83
N GLU A 16 -4.07 31.19 -11.47
CA GLU A 16 -4.89 30.33 -12.34
C GLU A 16 -4.11 29.13 -12.90
N LYS A 17 -3.12 28.63 -12.14
CA LYS A 17 -2.30 27.47 -12.49
C LYS A 17 -2.71 26.19 -11.76
N LEU A 18 -3.77 26.25 -10.96
CA LEU A 18 -4.26 25.13 -10.16
C LEU A 18 -5.78 25.18 -10.04
N ASP A 19 -6.42 24.17 -10.63
CA ASP A 19 -7.82 23.86 -10.37
C ASP A 19 -7.92 22.76 -9.32
N MET A 20 -8.73 22.98 -8.29
CA MET A 20 -9.01 21.99 -7.26
C MET A 20 -10.40 21.42 -7.46
N LEU A 21 -10.48 20.10 -7.61
CA LEU A 21 -11.75 19.39 -7.76
C LEU A 21 -11.90 18.31 -6.68
N ALA A 22 -12.99 18.40 -5.93
CA ALA A 22 -13.40 17.33 -5.02
C ALA A 22 -14.20 16.27 -5.80
N GLY A 23 -13.67 15.05 -5.86
CA GLY A 23 -14.33 13.95 -6.56
C GLY A 23 -13.51 12.66 -6.52
N ARG A 24 -14.03 11.63 -7.20
CA ARG A 24 -13.37 10.34 -7.36
C ARG A 24 -13.10 10.09 -8.84
N VAL A 25 -11.84 9.84 -9.18
CA VAL A 25 -11.49 9.34 -10.52
C VAL A 25 -12.06 7.93 -10.68
N THR A 26 -12.85 7.72 -11.73
CA THR A 26 -13.52 6.43 -12.01
C THR A 26 -12.99 5.74 -13.27
N ALA A 27 -12.47 6.52 -14.23
CA ALA A 27 -11.86 5.99 -15.45
C ALA A 27 -10.76 6.94 -15.94
N ILE A 28 -9.76 6.37 -16.62
CA ILE A 28 -8.74 7.10 -17.36
C ILE A 28 -8.59 6.37 -18.69
N GLU A 29 -8.83 7.07 -19.78
CA GLU A 29 -8.82 6.51 -21.13
C GLU A 29 -7.84 7.29 -22.01
N ILE A 30 -7.17 6.60 -22.92
CA ILE A 30 -6.33 7.26 -23.92
C ILE A 30 -7.26 7.78 -25.00
N GLU A 31 -7.30 9.10 -25.19
CA GLU A 31 -8.11 9.70 -26.25
C GLU A 31 -7.32 9.78 -27.55
N ASN A 32 -6.04 10.15 -27.47
CA ASN A 32 -5.10 10.12 -28.60
C ASN A 32 -3.65 10.02 -28.08
N ALA A 33 -2.65 10.20 -28.95
CA ALA A 33 -1.25 10.04 -28.60
C ALA A 33 -0.74 11.01 -27.51
N GLU A 34 -1.39 12.16 -27.32
CA GLU A 34 -0.94 13.23 -26.42
C GLU A 34 -1.94 13.57 -25.30
N THR A 35 -3.15 13.00 -25.37
CA THR A 35 -4.25 13.33 -24.45
C THR A 35 -4.88 12.09 -23.83
N LEU A 36 -5.08 12.17 -22.52
CA LEU A 36 -5.87 11.26 -21.71
C LEU A 36 -7.19 11.93 -21.35
N ASN A 37 -8.28 11.17 -21.33
CA ASN A 37 -9.55 11.64 -20.79
C ASN A 37 -9.78 11.03 -19.41
N VAL A 38 -9.90 11.87 -18.38
CA VAL A 38 -10.12 11.43 -16.99
C VAL A 38 -11.58 11.64 -16.63
N THR A 39 -12.27 10.55 -16.29
CA THR A 39 -13.62 10.64 -15.74
C THR A 39 -13.58 10.82 -14.24
N VAL A 40 -14.12 11.93 -13.74
CA VAL A 40 -14.22 12.26 -12.31
C VAL A 40 -15.68 12.35 -11.90
N ARG A 41 -16.09 11.50 -10.97
CA ARG A 41 -17.41 11.58 -10.33
C ARG A 41 -17.34 12.53 -9.13
N THR A 42 -18.07 13.65 -9.21
CA THR A 42 -18.26 14.60 -8.11
C THR A 42 -19.54 14.24 -7.34
N ALA A 43 -19.91 15.05 -6.34
CA ALA A 43 -21.18 14.91 -5.64
C ALA A 43 -22.40 15.15 -6.55
N GLU A 44 -22.25 15.96 -7.59
CA GLU A 44 -23.36 16.45 -8.43
C GLU A 44 -23.42 15.77 -9.79
N LYS A 45 -22.26 15.46 -10.37
CA LYS A 45 -22.16 14.98 -11.76
C LYS A 45 -20.88 14.20 -12.04
N SER A 46 -20.87 13.54 -13.19
CA SER A 46 -19.64 13.01 -13.78
C SER A 46 -19.05 14.03 -14.74
N LEU A 47 -17.74 14.26 -14.64
CA LEU A 47 -16.98 15.17 -15.49
C LEU A 47 -15.96 14.37 -16.29
N GLN A 48 -15.73 14.76 -17.54
CA GLN A 48 -14.62 14.29 -18.36
C GLN A 48 -13.63 15.44 -18.53
N ILE A 49 -12.37 15.18 -18.15
CA ILE A 49 -11.32 16.18 -18.10
C ILE A 49 -10.16 15.71 -19.00
N PRO A 50 -9.93 16.36 -20.15
CA PRO A 50 -8.78 16.07 -20.99
C PRO A 50 -7.50 16.59 -20.33
N VAL A 51 -6.48 15.75 -20.23
CA VAL A 51 -5.17 16.08 -19.65
C VAL A 51 -4.06 15.42 -20.43
N ASN A 52 -2.86 16.01 -20.45
CA ASN A 52 -1.70 15.38 -21.08
C ASN A 52 -1.02 14.36 -20.16
N TYR A 53 -1.16 14.52 -18.84
CA TYR A 53 -0.51 13.67 -17.84
C TYR A 53 -1.42 13.41 -16.64
N VAL A 54 -1.29 12.22 -16.06
CA VAL A 54 -1.89 11.86 -14.77
C VAL A 54 -0.79 11.36 -13.84
N VAL A 55 -0.72 11.94 -12.64
CA VAL A 55 0.18 11.49 -11.57
C VAL A 55 -0.64 10.77 -10.50
N LYS A 56 -0.40 9.47 -10.31
CA LYS A 56 -1.14 8.65 -9.33
C LYS A 56 -0.65 8.96 -7.91
N CYS A 57 -1.40 9.78 -7.18
CA CYS A 57 -1.13 10.15 -5.79
C CYS A 57 -2.16 9.56 -4.80
N THR A 58 -2.78 8.41 -5.12
CA THR A 58 -3.88 7.82 -4.34
C THR A 58 -3.42 6.98 -3.14
N GLY A 59 -2.13 6.99 -2.82
CA GLY A 59 -1.54 6.06 -1.85
C GLY A 59 -1.37 4.63 -2.40
N PRO A 60 -0.80 3.72 -1.60
CA PRO A 60 -0.63 2.32 -1.98
C PRO A 60 -1.98 1.57 -2.00
N GLU A 61 -2.04 0.50 -2.78
CA GLU A 61 -3.15 -0.45 -2.71
C GLU A 61 -2.88 -1.41 -1.55
N TYR A 62 -3.78 -1.41 -0.57
CA TYR A 62 -3.65 -2.21 0.64
C TYR A 62 -4.30 -3.58 0.51
N GLN A 63 -5.17 -3.79 -0.48
CA GLN A 63 -5.72 -5.10 -0.76
C GLN A 63 -4.68 -5.92 -1.52
N ILE A 64 -3.76 -6.53 -0.77
CA ILE A 64 -2.64 -7.29 -1.35
C ILE A 64 -3.11 -8.46 -2.22
N GLN A 65 -4.34 -8.95 -2.01
CA GLN A 65 -5.00 -9.92 -2.88
C GLN A 65 -5.17 -9.42 -4.32
N LYS A 66 -5.36 -8.10 -4.49
CA LYS A 66 -5.51 -7.42 -5.78
C LYS A 66 -4.17 -7.06 -6.43
N GLN A 67 -3.06 -7.19 -5.69
CA GLN A 67 -1.72 -6.98 -6.20
C GLN A 67 -1.02 -8.34 -6.38
N PRO A 68 -0.99 -8.90 -7.61
CA PRO A 68 -0.48 -10.24 -7.82
C PRO A 68 1.05 -10.29 -7.67
N ASN A 69 1.54 -10.46 -6.45
CA ASN A 69 2.90 -10.91 -6.22
C ASN A 69 2.94 -12.44 -6.40
N PRO A 70 3.66 -12.98 -7.41
CA PRO A 70 3.62 -14.41 -7.73
C PRO A 70 4.01 -15.32 -6.56
N LEU A 71 4.96 -14.90 -5.72
CA LEU A 71 5.38 -15.67 -4.54
C LEU A 71 4.25 -15.76 -3.50
N ILE A 72 3.66 -14.62 -3.15
CA ILE A 72 2.59 -14.58 -2.14
C ILE A 72 1.37 -15.36 -2.61
N GLN A 73 0.99 -15.22 -3.88
CA GLN A 73 -0.09 -15.98 -4.48
C GLN A 73 0.19 -17.48 -4.49
N ASN A 74 1.41 -17.91 -4.82
CA ASN A 74 1.76 -19.33 -4.83
C ASN A 74 1.75 -19.92 -3.41
N LEU A 75 2.27 -19.19 -2.42
CA LEU A 75 2.19 -19.60 -1.02
C LEU A 75 0.74 -19.75 -0.56
N HIS A 76 -0.11 -18.80 -0.92
CA HIS A 76 -1.53 -18.86 -0.59
C HIS A 76 -2.24 -20.04 -1.26
N GLN A 77 -2.06 -20.22 -2.57
CA GLN A 77 -2.66 -21.32 -3.34
C GLN A 77 -2.24 -22.71 -2.84
N LYS A 78 -1.02 -22.84 -2.31
CA LYS A 78 -0.53 -24.07 -1.70
C LYS A 78 -0.97 -24.26 -0.24
N GLY A 79 -1.78 -23.35 0.30
CA GLY A 79 -2.18 -23.34 1.71
C GLY A 79 -1.04 -23.02 2.68
N MET A 80 0.10 -22.55 2.18
CA MET A 80 1.29 -22.21 2.96
C MET A 80 1.21 -20.82 3.60
N ALA A 81 0.30 -19.97 3.13
CA ALA A 81 0.01 -18.66 3.71
C ALA A 81 -1.49 -18.39 3.72
N LEU A 82 -2.03 -17.91 4.84
CA LEU A 82 -3.41 -17.47 4.94
C LEU A 82 -3.48 -15.93 4.89
N TRP A 83 -4.55 -15.38 4.33
CA TRP A 83 -4.84 -13.95 4.43
C TRP A 83 -5.31 -13.61 5.85
N ASP A 84 -5.02 -12.39 6.31
CA ASP A 84 -5.64 -11.85 7.52
C ASP A 84 -7.15 -11.62 7.32
N THR A 85 -7.85 -11.30 8.41
CA THR A 85 -9.31 -11.11 8.40
C THR A 85 -9.79 -9.91 7.58
N LEU A 86 -8.95 -8.89 7.39
CA LEU A 86 -9.25 -7.68 6.62
C LEU A 86 -8.77 -7.79 5.15
N GLY A 87 -8.01 -8.83 4.80
CA GLY A 87 -7.46 -9.03 3.45
C GLY A 87 -6.41 -7.98 3.06
N MET A 88 -5.76 -7.37 4.04
CA MET A 88 -4.72 -6.33 3.87
C MET A 88 -3.30 -6.85 4.12
N GLY A 89 -3.14 -8.15 4.32
CA GLY A 89 -1.95 -8.76 4.89
C GLY A 89 -2.04 -10.29 4.93
N LEU A 90 -1.03 -10.90 5.53
CA LEU A 90 -1.00 -12.32 5.86
C LEU A 90 -1.38 -12.51 7.32
N ALA A 91 -2.16 -13.53 7.61
CA ALA A 91 -2.51 -13.89 8.97
C ALA A 91 -1.25 -14.30 9.75
N LEU A 92 -1.14 -13.84 10.99
CA LEU A 92 -0.04 -14.18 11.87
C LEU A 92 -0.47 -15.16 12.96
N SER A 93 0.43 -16.08 13.31
CA SER A 93 0.31 -16.82 14.56
C SER A 93 0.62 -15.90 15.75
N PRO A 94 0.20 -16.26 16.99
CA PRO A 94 0.58 -15.54 18.21
C PRO A 94 2.11 -15.40 18.41
N HIS A 95 2.90 -16.21 17.72
CA HIS A 95 4.37 -16.22 17.80
C HIS A 95 5.05 -15.35 16.73
N GLY A 96 4.28 -14.75 15.82
CA GLY A 96 4.73 -13.77 14.82
C GLY A 96 5.26 -14.35 13.51
N TYR A 97 4.96 -15.61 13.20
CA TYR A 97 5.15 -16.19 11.87
C TYR A 97 3.81 -16.33 11.15
N ILE A 98 3.83 -16.32 9.82
CA ILE A 98 2.61 -16.44 9.01
C ILE A 98 1.89 -17.76 9.29
N GLN A 99 0.56 -17.74 9.24
CA GLN A 99 -0.25 -18.95 9.35
C GLN A 99 -0.33 -19.67 8.01
N GLY A 100 -0.36 -21.00 8.05
CA GLY A 100 -0.44 -21.86 6.87
C GLY A 100 0.30 -23.18 7.08
N ASN A 101 0.13 -24.12 6.14
CA ASN A 101 0.82 -25.40 6.13
C ASN A 101 2.24 -25.24 5.56
N VAL A 102 3.15 -24.74 6.40
CA VAL A 102 4.56 -24.53 6.06
C VAL A 102 5.45 -25.54 6.81
N PRO A 103 6.47 -26.14 6.16
CA PRO A 103 7.40 -27.07 6.82
C PRO A 103 8.34 -26.39 7.83
N GLY A 104 8.15 -25.10 8.10
CA GLY A 104 8.98 -24.30 9.00
C GLY A 104 8.29 -22.99 9.38
N LYS A 105 9.02 -22.07 10.03
CA LYS A 105 8.51 -20.76 10.40
C LYS A 105 8.90 -19.74 9.34
N ILE A 106 7.91 -19.10 8.70
CA ILE A 106 8.13 -17.98 7.78
C ILE A 106 7.70 -16.70 8.50
N TYR A 107 8.63 -15.75 8.63
CA TYR A 107 8.35 -14.44 9.21
C TYR A 107 8.05 -13.44 8.10
N ALA A 108 7.05 -12.59 8.32
CA ALA A 108 6.73 -11.46 7.46
C ALA A 108 7.03 -10.14 8.17
N LEU A 109 7.22 -9.07 7.40
CA LEU A 109 7.55 -7.73 7.85
C LEU A 109 6.89 -6.71 6.93
N GLY A 110 6.63 -5.51 7.45
CA GLY A 110 6.16 -4.39 6.64
C GLY A 110 4.72 -4.58 6.18
N ALA A 111 4.41 -4.09 4.98
CA ALA A 111 3.05 -4.04 4.43
C ALA A 111 2.30 -5.39 4.41
N LEU A 112 3.01 -6.53 4.42
CA LEU A 112 2.38 -7.85 4.54
C LEU A 112 1.69 -8.08 5.89
N LEU A 113 1.92 -7.24 6.89
CA LEU A 113 1.31 -7.35 8.21
C LEU A 113 0.21 -6.33 8.46
N LEU A 114 -0.14 -5.48 7.48
CA LEU A 114 -0.98 -4.31 7.72
C LEU A 114 -2.35 -4.66 8.32
N GLY A 115 -2.93 -5.78 7.90
CA GLY A 115 -4.20 -6.28 8.44
C GLY A 115 -4.13 -6.80 9.89
N GLU A 116 -2.94 -7.19 10.35
CA GLU A 116 -2.68 -7.66 11.72
C GLU A 116 -2.12 -6.55 12.63
N LYS A 117 -1.36 -5.62 12.04
CA LYS A 117 -0.62 -4.55 12.72
C LYS A 117 -0.60 -3.30 11.85
N LEU A 118 -1.45 -2.33 12.17
CA LEU A 118 -1.51 -1.07 11.41
C LEU A 118 -0.19 -0.30 11.42
N GLU A 119 0.52 -0.27 12.55
CA GLU A 119 1.81 0.40 12.73
C GLU A 119 3.00 -0.46 12.25
N THR A 120 2.93 -1.00 11.04
CA THR A 120 4.00 -1.87 10.47
C THR A 120 4.65 -1.30 9.20
N THR A 121 4.13 -0.21 8.63
CA THR A 121 4.59 0.31 7.32
C THR A 121 5.65 1.41 7.43
N ALA A 122 5.84 1.98 8.62
CA ALA A 122 6.81 3.03 8.85
C ALA A 122 8.21 2.49 9.18
N VAL A 123 9.25 3.20 8.73
CA VAL A 123 10.65 2.75 8.83
C VAL A 123 11.08 2.43 10.27
N PRO A 124 10.77 3.26 11.29
CA PRO A 124 11.16 2.96 12.67
C PRO A 124 10.58 1.63 13.18
N GLU A 125 9.32 1.36 12.84
CA GLU A 125 8.57 0.17 13.25
C GLU A 125 9.13 -1.08 12.55
N ILE A 126 9.35 -1.00 11.23
CA ILE A 126 9.98 -2.06 10.45
C ILE A 126 11.35 -2.43 11.05
N ARG A 127 12.16 -1.44 11.44
CA ARG A 127 13.47 -1.70 12.06
C ARG A 127 13.35 -2.44 13.39
N LYS A 128 12.40 -2.05 14.24
CA LYS A 128 12.15 -2.73 15.52
C LYS A 128 11.70 -4.18 15.30
N GLU A 129 10.78 -4.41 14.37
CA GLU A 129 10.29 -5.76 14.07
C GLU A 129 11.38 -6.64 13.45
N ALA A 130 12.17 -6.10 12.52
CA ALA A 130 13.30 -6.80 11.92
C ALA A 130 14.34 -7.20 12.98
N PHE A 131 14.65 -6.31 13.92
CA PHE A 131 15.55 -6.61 15.03
C PHE A 131 15.01 -7.74 15.93
N ALA A 132 13.71 -7.72 16.25
CA ALA A 132 13.09 -8.78 17.04
C ALA A 132 13.12 -10.15 16.32
N ILE A 133 12.90 -10.17 15.00
CA ILE A 133 13.03 -11.41 14.20
C ILE A 133 14.47 -11.89 14.19
N ALA A 134 15.45 -11.00 13.99
CA ALA A 134 16.86 -11.36 13.99
C ALA A 134 17.29 -12.03 15.31
N GLN A 135 16.89 -11.46 16.46
CA GLN A 135 17.15 -12.08 17.77
C GLN A 135 16.53 -13.48 17.89
N LYS A 136 15.28 -13.67 17.43
CA LYS A 136 14.63 -14.99 17.44
C LYS A 136 15.40 -16.00 16.58
N LEU A 137 15.90 -15.58 15.43
CA LEU A 137 16.66 -16.45 14.53
C LEU A 137 18.03 -16.81 15.12
N LEU A 138 18.74 -15.83 15.69
CA LEU A 138 20.05 -16.07 16.31
C LEU A 138 19.95 -17.05 17.49
N HIS A 139 18.96 -16.93 18.36
CA HIS A 139 18.71 -17.91 19.43
C HIS A 139 18.35 -19.29 18.85
N LYS A 140 17.45 -19.36 17.85
CA LYS A 140 17.02 -20.63 17.25
C LYS A 140 18.19 -21.41 16.63
N PHE A 141 19.15 -20.71 16.03
CA PHE A 141 20.31 -21.31 15.40
C PHE A 141 21.54 -21.39 16.33
N HIS A 142 21.38 -21.10 17.63
CA HIS A 142 22.45 -21.11 18.64
C HIS A 142 23.66 -20.25 18.25
N LEU A 143 23.42 -19.13 17.56
CA LEU A 143 24.45 -18.17 17.14
C LEU A 143 24.73 -17.11 18.22
N ILE A 144 23.84 -17.01 19.21
CA ILE A 144 23.99 -16.22 20.43
C ILE A 144 23.38 -17.02 21.60
N ASN A 145 23.87 -16.78 22.81
CA ASN A 145 23.36 -17.38 24.06
C ASN A 145 22.15 -16.62 24.60
#